data_AF-A0A838SJ42-F1
#
_entry.id   AF-A0A838SJ42-F1
#
_cell.length_a   1.000
_cell.length_b   1.000
_cell.length_c   1.000
_cell.angle_alpha   90.00
_cell.angle_beta   90.00
_cell.angle_gamma   90.00
#
_symmetry.space_group_name_H-M   'P 1'
#
loop_
_entity.id
_entity.type
_entity.pdbx_description
1 polymer ?
#
loop_
_entity_poly.entity_id
_entity_poly.type
_entity_poly.pdbx_seq_one_letter_code
_entity_poly.pdbx_strand_id
1 'polypeptide(L)'
;MTYRVNSLADAPDANPGDRKCERAVPGGTRTGAPDGLCTLRAAVMKSNASVWKDTVEVPGGLYQLTLPVAAGGGHLPITDGVKIQGAGAARTIIDGNHADIVLYVQNEDLELNHVPVQGGNSQAGGGIRLYAGSSEFTNLVIRQNNALTGGGGLYLANGALLKLRRSAIL
;
A
#
# COMPACT_ATOMS: atom_id res chain seq x y z
N MET A 1 5.18 10.00 -12.28
CA MET A 1 4.97 11.08 -11.29
C MET A 1 5.49 10.64 -9.93
N THR A 2 5.78 11.57 -9.01
CA THR A 2 6.14 11.23 -7.63
C THR A 2 5.15 11.84 -6.66
N TYR A 3 4.52 11.01 -5.81
CA TYR A 3 3.67 11.45 -4.70
C TYR A 3 4.41 11.31 -3.37
N ARG A 4 4.46 12.39 -2.58
CA ARG A 4 5.12 12.42 -1.27
C ARG A 4 4.05 12.36 -0.20
N VAL A 5 3.97 11.23 0.51
CA VAL A 5 3.02 11.07 1.61
C VAL A 5 3.42 11.99 2.76
N ASN A 6 2.47 12.76 3.28
CA ASN A 6 2.69 13.71 4.38
C ASN A 6 1.70 13.53 5.54
N SER A 7 0.84 12.50 5.47
CA SER A 7 -0.17 12.19 6.48
C SER A 7 -0.18 10.71 6.82
N LEU A 8 -0.31 10.40 8.11
CA LEU A 8 -0.47 9.04 8.64
C LEU A 8 -1.93 8.55 8.60
N ALA A 9 -2.88 9.43 8.32
CA ALA A 9 -4.29 9.07 8.28
C ALA A 9 -4.56 8.06 7.14
N ASP A 10 -5.50 7.14 7.35
CA ASP A 10 -6.05 6.34 6.27
C ASP A 10 -7.31 6.99 5.72
N ALA A 11 -7.22 7.53 4.52
CA ALA A 11 -8.33 8.17 3.83
C ALA A 11 -8.14 8.08 2.31
N PRO A 12 -9.23 7.96 1.55
CA PRO A 12 -9.15 7.92 0.09
C PRO A 12 -8.71 9.28 -0.46
N ASP A 13 -8.30 9.28 -1.72
CA ASP A 13 -8.09 10.52 -2.46
C ASP A 13 -9.43 11.24 -2.78
N ALA A 14 -9.40 12.57 -2.83
CA ALA A 14 -10.56 13.40 -3.13
C ALA A 14 -11.02 13.31 -4.59
N ASN A 15 -10.08 13.26 -5.55
CA ASN A 15 -10.35 13.29 -6.99
C ASN A 15 -9.35 12.42 -7.77
N PRO A 16 -9.47 11.08 -7.76
CA PRO A 16 -8.56 10.19 -8.49
C PRO A 16 -8.49 10.61 -9.98
N GLY A 17 -7.31 11.06 -10.45
CA GLY A 17 -7.10 11.51 -11.83
C GLY A 17 -6.68 12.98 -12.03
N ASP A 18 -6.81 13.84 -11.02
CA ASP A 18 -6.37 15.26 -11.12
C ASP A 18 -4.85 15.49 -10.95
N ARG A 19 -4.08 14.41 -10.81
CA ARG A 19 -2.61 14.38 -10.56
C ARG A 19 -2.14 15.07 -9.28
N LYS A 20 -3.04 15.38 -8.35
CA LYS A 20 -2.73 15.96 -7.04
C LYS A 20 -3.09 14.99 -5.93
N CYS A 21 -2.12 14.58 -5.11
CA CYS A 21 -2.42 13.69 -3.99
C CYS A 21 -3.05 14.48 -2.83
N GLU A 22 -4.36 14.36 -2.66
CA GLU A 22 -5.10 15.03 -1.59
C GLU A 22 -6.18 14.11 -1.04
N ARG A 23 -6.12 13.85 0.26
CA ARG A 23 -7.15 13.16 1.00
C ARG A 23 -8.52 13.82 0.78
N ALA A 24 -9.54 12.99 0.59
CA ALA A 24 -10.92 13.38 0.72
C ALA A 24 -11.18 13.91 2.14
N VAL A 25 -11.58 15.18 2.23
CA VAL A 25 -12.08 15.81 3.45
C VAL A 25 -13.59 15.99 3.34
N PRO A 26 -14.35 15.88 4.44
CA PRO A 26 -15.73 16.35 4.46
C PRO A 26 -15.79 17.81 3.96
N GLY A 27 -16.77 18.11 3.10
CA GLY A 27 -16.87 19.41 2.43
C GLY A 27 -16.69 20.59 3.39
N GLY A 28 -15.82 21.54 3.01
CA GLY A 28 -15.55 22.75 3.78
C GLY A 28 -14.41 22.67 4.81
N THR A 29 -13.79 21.50 5.02
CA THR A 29 -12.70 21.33 5.99
C THR A 29 -11.36 21.00 5.31
N ARG A 30 -10.82 21.92 4.50
CA ARG A 30 -9.39 21.87 4.14
C ARG A 30 -8.54 22.19 5.38
N THR A 31 -8.40 21.20 6.26
CA THR A 31 -7.44 21.25 7.37
C THR A 31 -6.23 20.43 6.95
N GLY A 32 -5.11 21.12 6.67
CA GLY A 32 -3.90 20.51 6.13
C GLY A 32 -2.93 21.53 5.55
N ALA A 33 -1.71 21.08 5.25
CA ALA A 33 -0.65 21.83 4.60
C ALA A 33 -1.14 22.55 3.32
N PRO A 34 -0.44 23.59 2.82
CA PRO A 34 -0.82 24.32 1.61
C PRO A 34 -1.13 23.43 0.38
N ASP A 35 -0.54 22.23 0.34
CA ASP A 35 -0.69 21.24 -0.74
C ASP A 35 -1.71 20.11 -0.43
N GLY A 36 -2.46 20.22 0.66
CA GLY A 36 -3.36 19.17 1.15
C GLY A 36 -2.64 18.05 1.93
N LEU A 37 -3.42 17.14 2.50
CA LEU A 37 -2.91 15.95 3.19
C LEU A 37 -2.85 14.78 2.21
N CYS A 38 -1.67 14.37 1.80
CA CYS A 38 -1.44 13.17 1.01
C CYS A 38 -1.27 11.97 1.94
N THR A 39 -2.27 11.10 1.99
CA THR A 39 -2.22 9.81 2.69
C THR A 39 -1.59 8.75 1.79
N LEU A 40 -1.12 7.64 2.38
CA LEU A 40 -0.63 6.50 1.61
C LEU A 40 -1.70 5.97 0.64
N ARG A 41 -2.94 5.82 1.11
CA ARG A 41 -4.06 5.37 0.27
C ARG A 41 -4.36 6.36 -0.86
N ALA A 42 -4.37 7.66 -0.58
CA ALA A 42 -4.57 8.66 -1.63
C ALA A 42 -3.47 8.62 -2.69
N ALA A 43 -2.20 8.48 -2.28
CA ALA A 43 -1.08 8.37 -3.20
C ALA A 43 -1.17 7.13 -4.11
N VAL A 44 -1.55 5.98 -3.54
CA VAL A 44 -1.80 4.75 -4.30
C VAL A 44 -2.98 4.93 -5.25
N MET A 45 -4.09 5.53 -4.81
CA MET A 45 -5.24 5.82 -5.68
C MET A 45 -4.87 6.74 -6.84
N LYS A 46 -3.96 7.70 -6.64
CA LYS A 46 -3.44 8.52 -7.74
C LYS A 46 -2.63 7.71 -8.73
N SER A 47 -1.74 6.87 -8.23
CA SER A 47 -0.94 5.97 -9.07
C SER A 47 -1.85 5.05 -9.89
N ASN A 48 -2.87 4.46 -9.27
CA ASN A 48 -3.84 3.59 -9.95
C ASN A 48 -4.68 4.30 -11.03
N ALA A 49 -4.80 5.62 -10.96
CA ALA A 49 -5.50 6.45 -11.95
C ALA A 49 -4.54 7.05 -13.00
N SER A 50 -3.27 6.65 -12.97
CA SER A 50 -2.25 7.09 -13.92
C SER A 50 -2.28 6.21 -15.18
N VAL A 51 -1.54 6.66 -16.19
CA VAL A 51 -1.20 5.88 -17.39
C VAL A 51 0.25 5.40 -17.31
N TRP A 52 1.02 5.94 -16.37
CA TRP A 52 2.44 5.70 -16.23
C TRP A 52 2.76 5.21 -14.83
N LYS A 53 3.77 4.35 -14.75
CA LYS A 53 4.32 3.90 -13.48
C LYS A 53 4.76 5.10 -12.62
N ASP A 54 4.11 5.26 -11.49
CA ASP A 54 4.39 6.34 -10.55
C ASP A 54 5.27 5.86 -9.38
N THR A 55 5.84 6.81 -8.65
CA THR A 55 6.57 6.56 -7.40
C THR A 55 5.82 7.19 -6.23
N VAL A 56 5.61 6.42 -5.17
CA VAL A 56 5.07 6.85 -3.89
C VAL A 56 6.22 6.84 -2.87
N GLU A 57 6.62 8.02 -2.42
CA GLU A 57 7.59 8.17 -1.35
C GLU A 57 6.87 8.23 0.01
N VAL A 58 7.24 7.33 0.91
CA VAL A 58 6.60 7.14 2.20
C VAL A 58 7.62 7.44 3.32
N PRO A 59 7.52 8.61 3.98
CA PRO A 59 8.36 8.95 5.12
C PRO A 59 8.23 7.97 6.30
N GLY A 60 8.98 8.23 7.36
CA GLY A 60 8.86 7.44 8.58
C GLY A 60 7.48 7.64 9.24
N GLY A 61 6.85 6.54 9.64
CA GLY A 61 5.51 6.53 10.22
C GLY A 61 4.92 5.12 10.31
N LEU A 62 3.88 4.99 11.13
CA LEU A 62 2.98 3.85 11.15
C LEU A 62 1.73 4.21 10.34
N TYR A 63 1.62 3.61 9.16
CA TYR A 63 0.52 3.79 8.22
C TYR A 63 -0.47 2.64 8.42
N GLN A 64 -1.35 2.80 9.41
CA GLN A 64 -2.37 1.81 9.73
C GLN A 64 -3.59 1.97 8.81
N LEU A 65 -4.03 0.89 8.17
CA LEU A 65 -5.19 0.86 7.31
C LEU A 65 -6.46 0.70 8.14
N THR A 66 -7.15 1.81 8.39
CA THR A 66 -8.31 1.87 9.32
C THR A 66 -9.65 1.96 8.61
N LEU A 67 -9.70 2.19 7.30
CA LEU A 67 -10.98 2.28 6.59
C LEU A 67 -11.71 0.92 6.57
N PRO A 68 -13.02 0.85 6.88
CA PRO A 68 -13.74 -0.41 6.93
C PRO A 68 -13.75 -1.15 5.59
N VAL A 69 -13.57 -2.48 5.63
CA VAL A 69 -13.63 -3.36 4.45
C VAL A 69 -14.95 -3.20 3.69
N ALA A 70 -16.07 -3.14 4.43
CA ALA A 70 -17.40 -2.96 3.86
C ALA A 70 -17.59 -1.63 3.10
N ALA A 71 -16.73 -0.64 3.32
CA ALA A 71 -16.73 0.65 2.64
C ALA A 71 -15.64 0.74 1.54
N GLY A 72 -15.01 -0.37 1.17
CA GLY A 72 -13.90 -0.38 0.20
C GLY A 72 -12.56 0.09 0.76
N GLY A 73 -12.43 0.13 2.09
CA GLY A 73 -11.21 0.49 2.81
C GLY A 73 -10.19 -0.65 2.82
N GLY A 74 -10.23 -1.50 3.85
CA GLY A 74 -9.47 -2.76 3.93
C GLY A 74 -8.03 -2.65 3.42
N HIS A 75 -7.69 -3.53 2.47
CA HIS A 75 -6.40 -3.53 1.78
C HIS A 75 -6.11 -2.27 0.96
N LEU A 76 -4.83 -2.01 0.69
CA LEU A 76 -4.43 -1.07 -0.37
C LEU A 76 -4.43 -1.79 -1.72
N PRO A 77 -5.30 -1.43 -2.67
CA PRO A 77 -5.33 -2.04 -3.99
C PRO A 77 -4.24 -1.44 -4.88
N ILE A 78 -3.45 -2.29 -5.55
CA ILE A 78 -2.52 -1.92 -6.61
C ILE A 78 -3.08 -2.42 -7.93
N THR A 79 -3.61 -1.49 -8.73
CA THR A 79 -4.29 -1.76 -10.00
C THR A 79 -3.61 -1.11 -11.20
N ASP A 80 -2.58 -0.31 -10.96
CA ASP A 80 -1.60 0.16 -11.96
C ASP A 80 -0.19 -0.05 -11.38
N GLY A 81 0.82 -0.14 -12.25
CA GLY A 81 2.20 -0.32 -11.85
C GLY A 81 2.69 0.83 -10.95
N VAL A 82 3.30 0.50 -9.81
CA VAL A 82 3.76 1.51 -8.86
C VAL A 82 5.07 1.10 -8.17
N LYS A 83 5.90 2.10 -7.88
CA LYS A 83 7.02 1.98 -6.95
C LYS A 83 6.66 2.62 -5.62
N ILE A 84 6.68 1.84 -4.54
CA ILE A 84 6.53 2.35 -3.18
C ILE A 84 7.89 2.31 -2.48
N GLN A 85 8.34 3.47 -2.03
CA GLN A 85 9.65 3.68 -1.43
C GLN A 85 9.52 4.20 0.01
N GLY A 86 9.81 3.34 0.98
CA GLY A 86 9.86 3.71 2.39
C GLY A 86 11.18 4.36 2.81
N ALA A 87 11.20 4.91 4.02
CA ALA A 87 12.37 5.52 4.64
C ALA A 87 13.28 4.51 5.38
N GLY A 88 12.96 3.20 5.34
CA GLY A 88 13.74 2.15 6.01
C GLY A 88 12.89 1.21 6.85
N ALA A 89 13.41 -0.01 7.09
CA ALA A 89 12.68 -1.05 7.82
C ALA A 89 12.36 -0.73 9.29
N ALA A 90 13.08 0.21 9.90
CA ALA A 90 12.79 0.69 11.25
C ALA A 90 11.94 1.97 11.29
N ARG A 91 11.60 2.54 10.12
CA ARG A 91 11.01 3.89 10.03
C ARG A 91 9.63 3.89 9.41
N THR A 92 9.39 3.10 8.36
CA THR A 92 8.11 3.11 7.62
C THR A 92 7.42 1.76 7.77
N ILE A 93 6.24 1.72 8.38
CA ILE A 93 5.46 0.49 8.58
C ILE A 93 4.10 0.67 7.93
N ILE A 94 3.69 -0.27 7.07
CA ILE A 94 2.31 -0.38 6.60
C ILE A 94 1.64 -1.51 7.40
N ASP A 95 0.55 -1.18 8.09
CA ASP A 95 -0.15 -2.09 9.01
C ASP A 95 -1.60 -2.30 8.57
N GLY A 96 -2.00 -3.55 8.32
CA GLY A 96 -3.35 -3.91 7.87
C GLY A 96 -4.43 -3.89 8.95
N ASN A 97 -4.09 -3.52 10.19
CA ASN A 97 -5.01 -3.43 11.32
C ASN A 97 -5.82 -4.71 11.61
N HIS A 98 -5.27 -5.87 11.22
CA HIS A 98 -5.90 -7.18 11.24
C HIS A 98 -7.29 -7.24 10.57
N ALA A 99 -7.56 -6.31 9.64
CA ALA A 99 -8.87 -6.13 9.04
C ALA A 99 -9.01 -6.86 7.69
N ASP A 100 -7.93 -6.92 6.91
CA ASP A 100 -7.90 -7.52 5.57
C ASP A 100 -6.43 -7.85 5.19
N ILE A 101 -6.22 -8.22 3.93
CA ILE A 101 -4.93 -8.16 3.24
C ILE A 101 -4.31 -6.76 3.43
N VAL A 102 -2.99 -6.63 3.56
CA VAL A 102 -2.37 -5.29 3.63
C VAL A 102 -2.23 -4.68 2.23
N LEU A 103 -1.55 -5.38 1.33
CA LEU A 103 -1.32 -4.96 -0.06
C LEU A 103 -1.86 -6.01 -1.02
N TYR A 104 -2.73 -5.60 -1.94
CA TYR A 104 -3.26 -6.50 -2.96
C TYR A 104 -2.92 -6.01 -4.36
N VAL A 105 -2.04 -6.72 -5.05
CA VAL A 105 -1.64 -6.47 -6.44
C VAL A 105 -2.47 -7.36 -7.36
N GLN A 106 -3.18 -6.73 -8.29
CA GLN A 106 -4.11 -7.45 -9.17
C GLN A 106 -3.43 -7.98 -10.43
N ASN A 107 -3.11 -7.12 -11.40
CA ASN A 107 -2.58 -7.54 -12.70
C ASN A 107 -1.29 -6.82 -13.12
N GLU A 108 -0.68 -6.11 -12.18
CA GLU A 108 0.37 -5.12 -12.45
C GLU A 108 1.60 -5.37 -11.60
N ASP A 109 2.64 -4.56 -11.82
CA ASP A 109 3.91 -4.70 -11.12
C ASP A 109 4.00 -3.80 -9.89
N LEU A 110 4.36 -4.36 -8.75
CA LEU A 110 4.73 -3.61 -7.55
C LEU A 110 6.24 -3.66 -7.32
N GLU A 111 6.87 -2.50 -7.31
CA GLU A 111 8.21 -2.33 -6.73
C GLU A 111 8.08 -1.84 -5.28
N LEU A 112 8.35 -2.70 -4.30
CA LEU A 112 8.25 -2.34 -2.89
C LEU A 112 9.63 -2.34 -2.25
N ASN A 113 10.03 -1.18 -1.71
CA ASN A 113 11.37 -0.94 -1.21
C ASN A 113 11.36 -0.35 0.20
N HIS A 114 12.11 -0.96 1.13
CA HIS A 114 12.37 -0.39 2.46
C HIS A 114 11.11 -0.16 3.34
N VAL A 115 10.13 -1.05 3.26
CA VAL A 115 8.85 -0.94 3.98
C VAL A 115 8.47 -2.27 4.64
N PRO A 116 8.40 -2.31 5.98
CA PRO A 116 7.72 -3.38 6.69
C PRO A 116 6.24 -3.46 6.36
N VAL A 117 5.74 -4.68 6.20
CA VAL A 117 4.32 -4.98 5.99
C VAL A 117 3.86 -5.94 7.07
N GLN A 118 2.85 -5.54 7.84
CA GLN A 118 2.37 -6.29 9.00
C GLN A 118 0.88 -6.14 9.23
N GLY A 119 0.36 -6.88 10.22
CA GLY A 119 -1.02 -6.70 10.67
C GLY A 119 -2.06 -7.15 9.64
N GLY A 120 -1.67 -7.92 8.62
CA GLY A 120 -2.58 -8.50 7.66
C GLY A 120 -3.34 -9.68 8.24
N ASN A 121 -4.63 -9.82 7.93
CA ASN A 121 -5.44 -10.96 8.32
C ASN A 121 -6.53 -11.22 7.28
N SER A 122 -6.39 -12.31 6.54
CA SER A 122 -7.34 -12.64 5.46
C SER A 122 -7.56 -14.14 5.32
N GLN A 123 -8.44 -14.56 4.42
CA GLN A 123 -8.56 -15.98 4.10
C GLN A 123 -7.28 -16.49 3.42
N ALA A 124 -6.71 -15.73 2.47
CA ALA A 124 -5.49 -16.06 1.74
C ALA A 124 -4.67 -14.80 1.47
N GLY A 125 -3.35 -14.84 1.75
CA GLY A 125 -2.46 -13.70 1.50
C GLY A 125 -2.63 -12.58 2.52
N GLY A 126 -2.32 -12.82 3.79
CA GLY A 126 -2.56 -11.84 4.86
C GLY A 126 -1.77 -10.54 4.67
N GLY A 127 -0.46 -10.64 4.49
CA GLY A 127 0.41 -9.47 4.29
C GLY A 127 0.26 -8.92 2.88
N ILE A 128 0.85 -9.63 1.92
CA ILE A 128 0.86 -9.22 0.52
C ILE A 128 0.29 -10.33 -0.35
N ARG A 129 -0.65 -9.98 -1.21
CA ARG A 129 -1.18 -10.87 -2.24
C ARG A 129 -0.81 -10.34 -3.63
N LEU A 130 -0.10 -11.17 -4.40
CA LEU A 130 0.21 -10.95 -5.81
C LEU A 130 -0.65 -11.87 -6.65
N TYR A 131 -1.58 -11.32 -7.44
CA TYR A 131 -2.46 -12.15 -8.28
C TYR A 131 -1.87 -12.42 -9.66
N ALA A 132 -1.35 -11.42 -10.36
CA ALA A 132 -0.55 -11.59 -11.58
C ALA A 132 0.56 -10.53 -11.63
N GLY A 133 1.32 -10.48 -12.73
CA GLY A 133 2.42 -9.52 -12.91
C GLY A 133 3.76 -10.00 -12.34
N SER A 134 4.76 -9.12 -12.39
CA SER A 134 6.14 -9.38 -11.98
C SER A 134 6.62 -8.31 -11.01
N SER A 135 6.55 -8.61 -9.71
CA SER A 135 6.93 -7.67 -8.65
C SER A 135 8.39 -7.82 -8.21
N GLU A 136 9.01 -6.74 -7.74
CA GLU A 136 10.33 -6.76 -7.10
C GLU A 136 10.28 -6.14 -5.70
N PHE A 137 10.66 -6.93 -4.70
CA PHE A 137 10.65 -6.55 -3.29
C PHE A 137 12.07 -6.52 -2.75
N THR A 138 12.51 -5.35 -2.26
CA THR A 138 13.87 -5.16 -1.74
C THR A 138 13.88 -4.55 -0.35
N ASN A 139 14.68 -5.12 0.55
CA ASN A 139 14.86 -4.62 1.93
C ASN A 139 13.52 -4.55 2.70
N LEU A 140 12.70 -5.60 2.60
CA LEU A 140 11.42 -5.70 3.30
C LEU A 140 11.48 -6.59 4.53
N VAL A 141 10.59 -6.33 5.47
CA VAL A 141 10.25 -7.25 6.54
C VAL A 141 8.75 -7.47 6.51
N ILE A 142 8.32 -8.66 6.08
CA ILE A 142 6.92 -9.06 6.06
C ILE A 142 6.69 -9.90 7.32
N ARG A 143 5.97 -9.38 8.31
CA ARG A 143 5.87 -10.01 9.63
C ARG A 143 4.49 -9.90 10.24
N GLN A 144 4.14 -10.81 11.14
CA GLN A 144 2.90 -10.71 11.93
C GLN A 144 1.65 -10.60 11.05
N ASN A 145 1.62 -11.38 9.97
CA ASN A 145 0.48 -11.46 9.07
C ASN A 145 -0.09 -12.88 9.13
N ASN A 146 -1.42 -12.99 9.14
CA ASN A 146 -2.15 -14.24 9.28
C ASN A 146 -2.99 -14.53 8.03
N ALA A 147 -3.10 -15.81 7.67
CA ALA A 147 -4.05 -16.26 6.66
C ALA A 147 -4.58 -17.65 6.99
N LEU A 148 -5.88 -17.89 6.74
CA LEU A 148 -6.53 -19.16 7.06
C LEU A 148 -6.06 -20.30 6.14
N THR A 149 -6.04 -20.07 4.83
CA THR A 149 -5.77 -21.12 3.82
C THR A 149 -4.34 -21.12 3.31
N GLY A 150 -3.52 -20.15 3.72
CA GLY A 150 -2.10 -20.07 3.37
C GLY A 150 -1.62 -18.68 2.94
N GLY A 151 -0.30 -18.52 2.94
CA GLY A 151 0.35 -17.26 2.55
C GLY A 151 0.15 -16.14 3.57
N GLY A 152 0.32 -16.42 4.87
CA GLY A 152 0.17 -15.44 5.94
C GLY A 152 0.94 -14.15 5.65
N GLY A 153 2.25 -14.25 5.41
CA GLY A 153 3.06 -13.11 4.96
C GLY A 153 2.86 -12.74 3.49
N LEU A 154 2.96 -13.72 2.59
CA LEU A 154 3.00 -13.49 1.16
C LEU A 154 2.28 -14.63 0.42
N TYR A 155 1.45 -14.28 -0.56
CA TYR A 155 0.75 -15.23 -1.43
C TYR A 155 0.89 -14.82 -2.90
N LEU A 156 1.33 -15.75 -3.74
CA LEU A 156 1.40 -15.59 -5.20
C LEU A 156 0.32 -16.48 -5.85
N ALA A 157 -0.47 -15.92 -6.75
CA ALA A 157 -1.51 -16.61 -7.52
C ALA A 157 -1.27 -16.44 -9.03
N ASN A 158 -2.09 -17.10 -9.86
CA ASN A 158 -2.26 -16.88 -11.31
C ASN A 158 -0.97 -16.53 -12.10
N GLY A 159 0.12 -17.27 -11.84
CA GLY A 159 1.40 -17.10 -12.53
C GLY A 159 2.21 -15.86 -12.14
N ALA A 160 1.82 -15.15 -11.07
CA ALA A 160 2.57 -14.02 -10.54
C ALA A 160 4.03 -14.41 -10.24
N LEU A 161 4.95 -13.51 -10.58
CA LEU A 161 6.38 -13.67 -10.30
C LEU A 161 6.80 -12.66 -9.24
N LEU A 162 7.70 -13.10 -8.35
CA LEU A 162 8.32 -12.23 -7.37
C LEU A 162 9.82 -12.41 -7.39
N LYS A 163 10.53 -11.29 -7.50
CA LYS A 163 11.95 -11.20 -7.14
C LYS A 163 12.07 -10.61 -5.74
N LEU A 164 12.56 -11.40 -4.79
CA LEU A 164 12.76 -10.99 -3.41
C LEU A 164 14.26 -10.83 -3.11
N ARG A 165 14.68 -9.68 -2.57
CA ARG A 165 16.10 -9.38 -2.30
C ARG A 165 16.28 -8.73 -0.94
N ARG A 166 17.20 -9.28 -0.13
CA ARG A 166 17.55 -8.71 1.20
C ARG A 166 16.31 -8.50 2.09
N SER A 167 15.37 -9.43 2.03
CA SER A 167 14.09 -9.33 2.74
C SER A 167 13.87 -10.55 3.61
N ALA A 168 13.05 -10.39 4.63
CA ALA A 168 12.62 -11.47 5.52
C ALA A 168 11.10 -11.59 5.53
N ILE A 169 10.62 -12.83 5.65
CA ILE A 169 9.23 -13.18 5.92
C ILE A 169 9.24 -13.93 7.26
N LEU A 170 8.57 -13.36 8.27
CA LEU A 170 8.62 -13.79 9.68
C LEU A 170 7.23 -14.12 10.22
#